data_AF-A0A914UH01-F1
#
_entry.id   AF-A0A914UH01-F1
#
_cell.length_a   1.000
_cell.length_b   1.000
_cell.length_c   1.000
_cell.angle_alpha   90.00
_cell.angle_beta   90.00
_cell.angle_gamma   90.00
#
_symmetry.space_group_name_H-M   'P 1'
#
loop_
_entity.id
_entity.type
_entity.pdbx_description
1 polymer ?
#
loop_
_entity_poly.entity_id
_entity_poly.type
_entity_poly.pdbx_seq_one_letter_code
_entity_poly.pdbx_strand_id
1 'polypeptide(L)'
;TDIKQRLLRASMELIRKDREGEHVEKYLVENVRKSFVELSPNEADALELYRQEYEKAYYENLASFYLCRTADFLQNHGILSYIAYADKKLIEEVDRASKYLEHGNAETETSLLQKCLDVLYNNYEEQILAECIGLIKLNDIEKLQMIYRLAHRTPNGSKVIKET
;
A
#
# COMPACT_ATOMS: atom_id res chain seq x y z
N THR A 1 24.22 17.27 2.40
CA THR A 1 23.62 16.08 1.76
C THR A 1 23.29 14.96 2.76
N ASP A 2 23.95 14.90 3.94
CA ASP A 2 23.75 13.82 4.94
C ASP A 2 22.40 13.87 5.70
N ILE A 3 21.95 15.06 6.12
CA ILE A 3 20.77 15.20 7.01
C ILE A 3 19.46 14.78 6.32
N LYS A 4 19.24 15.22 5.07
CA LYS A 4 18.04 14.84 4.28
C LYS A 4 17.88 13.32 4.18
N GLN A 5 18.96 12.62 3.80
CA GLN A 5 18.96 11.16 3.66
C GLN A 5 18.75 10.45 4.99
N ARG A 6 19.33 10.98 6.08
CA ARG A 6 19.10 10.45 7.43
C ARG A 6 17.66 10.63 7.90
N LEU A 7 17.06 11.79 7.66
CA LEU A 7 15.64 12.06 7.97
C LEU A 7 14.72 11.15 7.15
N LEU A 8 15.00 10.99 5.86
CA LEU A 8 14.23 10.09 5.00
C LEU A 8 14.28 8.65 5.52
N ARG A 9 15.48 8.13 5.80
CA ARG A 9 15.66 6.77 6.35
C ARG A 9 14.95 6.60 7.69
N ALA A 10 15.07 7.57 8.60
CA ALA A 10 14.39 7.54 9.88
C ALA A 10 12.86 7.53 9.69
N SER A 11 12.33 8.32 8.76
CA SER A 11 10.90 8.32 8.42
C SER A 11 10.43 6.96 7.89
N MET A 12 11.18 6.34 6.98
CA MET A 12 10.87 5.02 6.45
C MET A 12 10.91 3.91 7.52
N GLU A 13 11.81 4.03 8.50
CA GLU A 13 11.86 3.13 9.64
C GLU A 13 10.66 3.29 10.57
N LEU A 14 10.22 4.53 10.82
CA LEU A 14 8.99 4.80 11.57
C LEU A 14 7.76 4.21 10.87
N ILE A 15 7.66 4.35 9.54
CA ILE A 15 6.57 3.75 8.76
C ILE A 15 6.61 2.21 8.85
N ARG A 16 7.81 1.61 8.83
CA ARG A 16 7.98 0.17 8.99
C ARG A 16 7.49 -0.32 10.36
N LYS A 17 7.84 0.38 11.43
CA LYS A 17 7.38 0.11 12.79
C LYS A 17 5.86 0.23 12.93
N ASP A 18 5.27 1.25 12.31
CA ASP A 18 3.81 1.42 12.26
C ASP A 18 3.12 0.22 11.55
N ARG A 19 3.71 -0.33 10.48
CA ARG A 19 3.21 -1.57 9.84
C ARG A 19 3.32 -2.82 10.73
N GLU A 20 4.30 -2.84 11.62
CA GLU A 20 4.50 -3.90 12.62
C GLU A 20 3.56 -3.75 13.82
N GLY A 21 2.79 -2.66 13.87
CA GLY A 21 1.83 -2.37 14.95
C GLY A 21 2.46 -1.65 16.14
N GLU A 22 3.68 -1.14 16.00
CA GLU A 22 4.30 -0.30 17.03
C GLU A 22 3.63 1.08 17.07
N HIS A 23 3.59 1.66 18.28
CA HIS A 23 3.13 3.04 18.43
C HIS A 23 4.18 4.01 17.87
N VAL A 24 3.78 4.81 16.88
CA VAL A 24 4.65 5.77 16.20
C VAL A 24 4.11 7.18 16.34
N GLU A 25 5.02 8.11 16.63
CA GLU A 25 4.73 9.54 16.64
C GLU A 25 4.52 10.06 15.20
N LYS A 26 3.29 9.99 14.72
CA LYS A 26 2.89 10.29 13.33
C LYS A 26 3.37 11.65 12.83
N TYR A 27 3.41 12.65 13.71
CA TYR A 27 3.85 14.00 13.37
C TYR A 27 5.32 14.06 12.91
N LEU A 28 6.17 13.12 13.34
CA LEU A 28 7.57 13.04 12.90
C LEU A 28 7.65 12.68 11.41
N VAL A 29 6.87 11.69 10.98
CA VAL A 29 6.77 11.26 9.58
C VAL A 29 6.17 12.40 8.74
N GLU A 30 5.10 13.02 9.25
CA GLU A 30 4.43 14.14 8.58
C GLU A 30 5.37 15.35 8.38
N ASN A 31 6.15 15.72 9.40
CA ASN A 31 7.08 16.84 9.30
C ASN A 31 8.20 16.58 8.30
N VAL A 32 8.72 15.34 8.25
CA VAL A 32 9.69 14.97 7.22
C VAL A 32 9.03 15.08 5.84
N ARG A 33 7.85 14.50 5.63
CA ARG A 33 7.09 14.61 4.38
C ARG A 33 6.90 16.06 3.94
N LYS A 34 6.44 16.94 4.84
CA LYS A 34 6.24 18.39 4.59
C LYS A 34 7.53 19.06 4.12
N SER A 35 8.67 18.75 4.75
CA SER A 35 9.95 19.33 4.35
C SER A 35 10.36 18.98 2.91
N PHE A 36 9.96 17.82 2.38
CA PHE A 36 10.22 17.45 0.98
C PHE A 36 9.36 18.20 -0.04
N VAL A 37 8.22 18.76 0.40
CA VAL A 37 7.33 19.59 -0.42
C VAL A 37 7.74 21.07 -0.31
N GLU A 38 7.90 21.57 0.91
CA GLU A 38 8.16 22.99 1.19
C GLU A 38 9.57 23.42 0.79
N LEU A 39 10.55 22.51 0.81
CA LEU A 39 11.95 22.81 0.48
C LEU A 39 12.34 22.34 -0.93
N SER A 40 11.37 22.12 -1.82
CA SER A 40 11.66 21.78 -3.21
C SER A 40 12.45 22.91 -3.89
N PRO A 41 13.61 22.63 -4.51
CA PRO A 41 14.39 23.66 -5.21
C PRO A 41 13.77 24.08 -6.55
N ASN A 42 12.77 23.33 -7.04
CA ASN A 42 12.09 23.62 -8.29
C ASN A 42 10.89 24.56 -8.04
N GLU A 43 11.05 25.83 -8.41
CA GLU A 43 10.00 26.85 -8.27
C GLU A 43 8.78 26.60 -9.19
N ALA A 44 8.96 25.85 -10.28
CA ALA A 44 7.87 25.50 -11.20
C ALA A 44 7.10 24.25 -10.75
N ASP A 45 7.71 23.40 -9.91
CA ASP A 45 7.11 22.15 -9.42
C ASP A 45 7.53 21.86 -7.98
N ALA A 46 6.72 22.36 -7.05
CA ALA A 46 6.93 22.18 -5.61
C ALA A 46 6.91 20.71 -5.14
N LEU A 47 6.42 19.78 -5.97
CA LEU A 47 6.31 18.36 -5.62
C LEU A 47 7.39 17.49 -6.25
N GLU A 48 8.28 18.04 -7.08
CA GLU A 48 9.33 17.26 -7.76
C GLU A 48 10.22 16.51 -6.75
N LEU A 49 10.75 17.22 -5.76
CA LEU A 49 11.64 16.63 -4.74
C LEU A 49 10.91 15.55 -3.91
N TYR A 50 9.64 15.80 -3.58
CA TYR A 50 8.78 14.85 -2.88
C TYR A 50 8.59 13.56 -3.71
N ARG A 51 8.24 13.66 -5.00
CA ARG A 51 8.00 12.50 -5.86
C ARG A 51 9.27 11.69 -6.07
N GLN A 52 10.39 12.35 -6.36
CA GLN A 52 11.65 11.70 -6.71
C GLN A 52 12.33 11.01 -5.52
N GLU A 53 12.16 11.53 -4.30
CA GLU A 53 12.88 11.04 -3.12
C GLU A 53 11.94 10.41 -2.10
N TYR A 54 10.94 11.15 -1.60
CA TYR A 54 10.10 10.69 -0.48
C TYR A 54 9.11 9.62 -0.92
N GLU A 55 8.32 9.91 -1.95
CA GLU A 55 7.29 8.99 -2.46
C GLU A 55 7.92 7.72 -3.04
N LYS A 56 9.02 7.87 -3.79
CA LYS A 56 9.83 6.75 -4.26
C LYS A 56 10.31 5.86 -3.11
N ALA A 57 10.93 6.45 -2.08
CA ALA A 57 11.41 5.69 -0.92
C ALA A 57 10.25 5.02 -0.14
N TYR A 58 9.08 5.66 -0.09
CA TYR A 58 7.88 5.10 0.52
C TYR A 58 7.44 3.82 -0.20
N TYR A 59 7.37 3.83 -1.54
CA TYR A 59 6.99 2.66 -2.32
C TYR A 59 8.04 1.54 -2.28
N GLU A 60 9.32 1.88 -2.28
CA GLU A 60 10.40 0.89 -2.09
C GLU A 60 10.34 0.25 -0.70
N ASN A 61 10.06 1.05 0.34
CA ASN A 61 9.87 0.57 1.70
C ASN A 61 8.62 -0.34 1.82
N LEU A 62 7.51 0.04 1.18
CA LEU A 62 6.31 -0.80 1.08
C LEU A 62 6.61 -2.14 0.41
N ALA A 63 7.27 -2.11 -0.75
CA ALA A 63 7.53 -3.32 -1.51
C ALA A 63 8.46 -4.28 -0.75
N SER A 64 9.57 -3.75 -0.22
CA SER A 64 10.51 -4.54 0.58
C SER A 64 9.90 -5.08 1.88
N PHE A 65 8.92 -4.38 2.46
CA PHE A 65 8.21 -4.87 3.64
C PHE A 65 7.36 -6.11 3.34
N TYR A 66 6.61 -6.09 2.24
CA TYR A 66 5.68 -7.18 1.93
C TYR A 66 6.30 -8.36 1.20
N LEU A 67 7.32 -8.15 0.35
CA LEU A 67 7.83 -9.18 -0.57
C LEU A 67 8.19 -10.52 0.09
N CYS A 68 8.88 -10.51 1.23
CA CYS A 68 9.18 -11.75 1.97
C CYS A 68 8.02 -12.18 2.89
N ARG A 69 7.27 -11.24 3.43
CA ARG A 69 6.22 -11.51 4.43
C ARG A 69 5.00 -12.18 3.82
N THR A 70 4.61 -11.79 2.62
CA THR A 70 3.46 -12.39 1.91
C THR A 70 3.78 -13.83 1.54
N ALA A 71 5.00 -14.10 1.06
CA ALA A 71 5.45 -15.45 0.75
C ALA A 71 5.48 -16.36 2.00
N ASP A 72 6.05 -15.88 3.10
CA ASP A 72 6.07 -16.63 4.37
C ASP A 72 4.66 -16.87 4.93
N PHE A 73 3.80 -15.84 4.93
CA PHE A 73 2.41 -15.99 5.38
C PHE A 73 1.65 -17.02 4.54
N LEU A 74 1.78 -16.94 3.21
CA LEU A 74 1.12 -17.86 2.30
C LEU A 74 1.60 -19.31 2.53
N GLN A 75 2.91 -19.51 2.70
CA GLN A 75 3.49 -20.83 2.97
C GLN A 75 2.98 -21.42 4.29
N ASN A 76 2.84 -20.60 5.33
CA ASN A 76 2.48 -21.06 6.68
C ASN A 76 0.97 -21.21 6.90
N HIS A 77 0.13 -20.46 6.16
CA HIS A 77 -1.31 -20.37 6.42
C HIS A 77 -2.21 -20.77 5.24
N GLY A 78 -1.64 -20.92 4.05
CA GLY A 78 -2.36 -21.28 2.82
C GLY A 78 -3.11 -20.11 2.16
N ILE A 79 -3.52 -20.34 0.91
CA ILE A 79 -4.08 -19.31 0.02
C ILE A 79 -5.42 -18.74 0.51
N LEU A 80 -6.28 -19.55 1.11
CA LEU A 80 -7.58 -19.09 1.63
C LEU A 80 -7.43 -18.11 2.79
N SER A 81 -6.47 -18.34 3.68
CA SER A 81 -6.12 -17.41 4.77
C SER A 81 -5.44 -16.16 4.21
N TYR A 82 -4.63 -16.34 3.16
CA TYR A 82 -3.93 -15.24 2.49
C TYR A 82 -4.89 -14.22 1.87
N ILE A 83 -6.01 -14.65 1.27
CA ILE A 83 -7.01 -13.71 0.69
C ILE A 83 -7.51 -12.70 1.73
N ALA A 84 -7.87 -13.18 2.93
CA ALA A 84 -8.33 -12.31 4.01
C ALA A 84 -7.20 -11.41 4.54
N TYR A 85 -5.97 -11.95 4.61
CA TYR A 85 -4.78 -11.17 4.97
C TYR A 85 -4.51 -10.04 3.98
N ALA A 86 -4.52 -10.34 2.67
CA ALA A 86 -4.25 -9.37 1.61
C ALA A 86 -5.30 -8.25 1.57
N ASP A 87 -6.60 -8.58 1.66
CA ASP A 87 -7.68 -7.58 1.69
C ASP A 87 -7.55 -6.65 2.91
N LYS A 88 -7.27 -7.21 4.09
CA LYS A 88 -7.02 -6.42 5.30
C LYS A 88 -5.79 -5.51 5.16
N LYS A 89 -4.66 -6.04 4.68
CA LYS A 89 -3.42 -5.27 4.51
C LYS A 89 -3.56 -4.16 3.48
N LEU A 90 -4.35 -4.39 2.43
CA LEU A 90 -4.64 -3.34 1.45
C LEU A 90 -5.41 -2.17 2.07
N ILE A 91 -6.41 -2.45 2.92
CA ILE A 91 -7.15 -1.40 3.65
C ILE A 91 -6.22 -0.63 4.59
N GLU A 92 -5.38 -1.35 5.35
CA GLU A 92 -4.40 -0.74 6.26
C GLU A 92 -3.40 0.17 5.51
N GLU A 93 -2.88 -0.23 4.34
CA GLU A 93 -1.95 0.61 3.58
C GLU A 93 -2.61 1.86 2.99
N VAL A 94 -3.87 1.77 2.55
CA VAL A 94 -4.63 2.94 2.08
C VAL A 94 -4.84 3.94 3.22
N ASP A 95 -5.23 3.46 4.40
CA ASP A 95 -5.39 4.30 5.60
C ASP A 95 -4.05 4.82 6.16
N ARG A 96 -2.95 4.12 5.90
CA ARG A 96 -1.61 4.59 6.27
C ARG A 96 -1.10 5.67 5.33
N ALA A 97 -1.30 5.48 4.03
CA ALA A 97 -0.91 6.47 3.02
C ALA A 97 -1.66 7.78 3.20
N SER A 98 -2.93 7.74 3.61
CA SER A 98 -3.70 8.94 3.95
C SER A 98 -3.18 9.69 5.20
N LYS A 99 -2.11 9.23 5.83
CA LYS A 99 -1.44 9.92 6.93
C LYS A 99 -0.03 10.36 6.55
N TYR A 100 0.64 9.60 5.69
CA TYR A 100 2.08 9.74 5.45
C TYR A 100 2.47 10.18 4.03
N LEU A 101 1.55 10.14 3.06
CA LEU A 101 1.73 10.69 1.71
C LEU A 101 1.04 12.04 1.57
N GLU A 102 1.44 12.81 0.55
CA GLU A 102 0.80 14.07 0.19
C GLU A 102 -0.58 13.80 -0.45
N HIS A 103 -1.58 14.58 -0.05
CA HIS A 103 -2.98 14.37 -0.45
C HIS A 103 -3.38 15.21 -1.65
N GLY A 104 -4.49 14.85 -2.29
CA GLY A 104 -5.08 15.64 -3.37
C GLY A 104 -4.39 15.46 -4.72
N ASN A 105 -3.42 14.55 -4.81
CA ASN A 105 -2.85 14.11 -6.08
C ASN A 105 -3.38 12.71 -6.44
N ALA A 106 -4.22 12.65 -7.47
CA ALA A 106 -4.77 11.40 -7.99
C ALA A 106 -3.66 10.42 -8.46
N GLU A 107 -2.51 10.93 -8.92
CA GLU A 107 -1.38 10.09 -9.35
C GLU A 107 -0.74 9.34 -8.17
N THR A 108 -0.63 9.98 -7.00
CA THR A 108 -0.09 9.36 -5.78
C THR A 108 -1.01 8.27 -5.27
N GLU A 109 -2.33 8.53 -5.23
CA GLU A 109 -3.32 7.52 -4.83
C GLU A 109 -3.31 6.32 -5.78
N THR A 110 -3.21 6.60 -7.09
CA THR A 110 -3.08 5.58 -8.14
C THR A 110 -1.84 4.72 -7.97
N SER A 111 -0.70 5.37 -7.80
CA SER A 111 0.61 4.71 -7.68
C SER A 111 0.69 3.85 -6.42
N LEU A 112 0.20 4.37 -5.30
CA LEU A 112 0.07 3.61 -4.06
C LEU A 112 -0.74 2.34 -4.27
N LEU A 113 -1.95 2.47 -4.83
CA LEU A 113 -2.84 1.33 -4.99
C LEU A 113 -2.19 0.26 -5.87
N GLN A 114 -1.60 0.67 -6.99
CA GLN A 114 -0.87 -0.23 -7.88
C GLN A 114 0.25 -0.97 -7.13
N LYS A 115 1.07 -0.24 -6.35
CA LYS A 115 2.17 -0.85 -5.60
C LYS A 115 1.68 -1.81 -4.51
N CYS A 116 0.57 -1.51 -3.85
CA CYS A 116 -0.05 -2.43 -2.91
C CYS A 116 -0.56 -3.70 -3.61
N LEU A 117 -1.25 -3.57 -4.75
CA LEU A 117 -1.76 -4.71 -5.52
C LEU A 117 -0.62 -5.57 -6.09
N ASP A 118 0.48 -4.96 -6.53
CA ASP A 118 1.66 -5.68 -7.02
C ASP A 118 2.19 -6.66 -5.97
N VAL A 119 2.29 -6.22 -4.70
CA VAL A 119 2.90 -7.03 -3.63
C VAL A 119 1.91 -7.91 -2.88
N LEU A 120 0.61 -7.54 -2.85
CA LEU A 120 -0.43 -8.26 -2.11
C LEU A 120 -1.29 -9.18 -2.99
N TYR A 121 -1.48 -8.88 -4.27
CA TYR A 121 -2.41 -9.62 -5.13
C TYR A 121 -1.75 -10.19 -6.39
N ASN A 122 -1.11 -9.36 -7.22
CA ASN A 122 -0.63 -9.75 -8.56
C ASN A 122 0.33 -10.95 -8.52
N ASN A 123 1.18 -11.04 -7.50
CA ASN A 123 2.11 -12.16 -7.33
C ASN A 123 1.43 -13.52 -7.07
N TYR A 124 0.16 -13.52 -6.65
CA TYR A 124 -0.58 -14.72 -6.24
C TYR A 124 -1.93 -14.85 -6.95
N GLU A 125 -2.19 -14.01 -7.96
CA GLU A 125 -3.47 -13.92 -8.64
C GLU A 125 -3.96 -15.28 -9.15
N GLU A 126 -3.11 -16.04 -9.84
CA GLU A 126 -3.47 -17.36 -10.36
C GLU A 126 -3.91 -18.32 -9.25
N GLN A 127 -3.21 -18.31 -8.12
CA GLN A 127 -3.52 -19.17 -6.97
C GLN A 127 -4.82 -18.73 -6.29
N ILE A 128 -5.06 -17.43 -6.17
CA ILE A 128 -6.31 -16.88 -5.63
C ILE A 128 -7.49 -17.27 -6.51
N LEU A 129 -7.37 -17.09 -7.83
CA LEU A 129 -8.45 -17.36 -8.77
C LEU A 129 -8.77 -18.85 -8.89
N ALA A 130 -7.79 -19.74 -8.67
CA ALA A 130 -8.00 -21.19 -8.64
C ALA A 130 -8.99 -21.63 -7.53
N GLU A 131 -9.04 -20.90 -6.41
CA GLU A 131 -9.93 -21.21 -5.29
C GLU A 131 -11.39 -20.77 -5.53
N CYS A 132 -11.65 -19.86 -6.49
CA CYS A 132 -12.97 -19.27 -6.72
C CYS A 132 -14.06 -20.33 -6.97
N ILE A 133 -13.77 -21.37 -7.75
CA ILE A 133 -14.75 -22.43 -8.04
C ILE A 133 -15.15 -23.18 -6.76
N GLY A 134 -14.18 -23.42 -5.87
CA GLY A 134 -14.43 -24.05 -4.57
C GLY A 134 -15.31 -23.16 -3.69
N LEU A 135 -14.96 -21.87 -3.60
CA LEU A 135 -15.70 -20.89 -2.80
C LEU A 135 -17.15 -20.71 -3.28
N ILE A 136 -17.38 -20.70 -4.61
CA ILE A 136 -18.73 -20.63 -5.18
C ILE A 136 -19.56 -21.86 -4.77
N LYS A 137 -18.98 -23.07 -4.85
CA LYS A 137 -19.68 -24.30 -4.45
C LYS A 137 -20.01 -24.33 -2.96
N LEU A 138 -19.15 -23.75 -2.13
CA LEU A 138 -19.34 -23.61 -0.69
C LEU A 138 -20.23 -22.43 -0.30
N ASN A 139 -20.64 -21.60 -1.26
CA ASN A 139 -21.37 -20.36 -1.03
C ASN A 139 -20.65 -19.41 -0.05
N ASP A 140 -19.31 -19.39 -0.10
CA ASP A 140 -18.48 -18.48 0.72
C ASP A 140 -18.44 -17.08 0.08
N ILE A 141 -19.55 -16.37 0.25
CA ILE A 141 -19.75 -15.02 -0.30
C ILE A 141 -18.72 -14.03 0.24
N GLU A 142 -18.31 -14.18 1.49
CA GLU A 142 -17.39 -13.25 2.15
C GLU A 142 -16.02 -13.25 1.46
N LYS A 143 -15.44 -14.43 1.20
CA LYS A 143 -14.15 -14.54 0.51
C LYS A 143 -14.26 -14.12 -0.95
N LEU A 144 -15.36 -14.46 -1.63
CA LEU A 144 -15.59 -14.01 -3.00
C LEU A 144 -15.64 -12.48 -3.10
N GLN A 145 -16.24 -11.81 -2.12
CA GLN A 145 -16.23 -10.34 -2.04
C GLN A 145 -14.82 -9.78 -1.80
N MET A 146 -14.00 -10.43 -0.97
CA MET A 146 -12.59 -10.05 -0.77
C MET A 146 -11.79 -10.17 -2.07
N ILE A 147 -11.93 -11.29 -2.79
CA ILE A 147 -11.28 -11.49 -4.09
C ILE A 147 -11.73 -10.43 -5.08
N TYR A 148 -13.03 -10.14 -5.16
CA TYR A 148 -13.57 -9.10 -6.04
C TYR A 148 -12.96 -7.73 -5.72
N ARG A 149 -12.87 -7.36 -4.43
CA ARG A 149 -12.24 -6.10 -4.01
C ARG A 149 -10.76 -6.04 -4.37
N LEU A 150 -10.03 -7.15 -4.26
CA LEU A 150 -8.61 -7.21 -4.63
C LEU A 150 -8.44 -7.07 -6.15
N ALA A 151 -9.21 -7.81 -6.95
CA ALA A 151 -9.11 -7.83 -8.41
C ALA A 151 -9.58 -6.54 -9.09
N HIS A 152 -10.60 -5.88 -8.53
CA HIS A 152 -11.24 -4.72 -9.16
C HIS A 152 -11.00 -3.39 -8.44
N ARG A 153 -10.05 -3.32 -7.50
CA ARG A 153 -9.69 -2.03 -6.91
C ARG A 153 -8.99 -1.19 -7.97
N THR A 154 -9.73 -0.22 -8.51
CA THR A 154 -9.16 0.77 -9.41
C THR A 154 -8.63 1.96 -8.61
N PRO A 155 -7.60 2.64 -9.13
CA PRO A 155 -7.05 3.88 -8.58
C PRO A 155 -8.06 4.96 -8.21
N ASN A 156 -9.21 4.99 -8.89
CA ASN A 156 -10.28 5.95 -8.69
C ASN A 156 -11.38 5.42 -7.77
N GLY A 157 -11.00 4.73 -6.69
CA GLY A 157 -11.82 3.85 -5.84
C GLY A 157 -13.03 4.47 -5.15
N SER A 158 -13.97 5.01 -5.91
CA SER A 158 -15.39 5.19 -5.60
C SER A 158 -16.12 5.65 -6.85
N LYS A 159 -16.27 4.81 -7.87
CA LYS A 159 -17.37 4.95 -8.83
C LYS A 159 -17.81 3.61 -9.39
N VAL A 160 -19.01 3.25 -8.93
CA VAL A 160 -20.03 2.47 -9.62
C VAL A 160 -19.95 0.95 -9.41
N ILE A 161 -20.66 0.50 -8.38
CA ILE A 161 -21.57 -0.64 -8.51
C ILE A 161 -22.46 -0.32 -9.70
N LYS A 162 -22.26 -1.02 -10.82
CA LYS A 162 -23.33 -1.23 -11.80
C LYS A 162 -23.55 -2.71 -11.80
N GLU A 163 -24.52 -3.12 -11.00
CA GLU A 163 -25.40 -4.21 -11.39
C GLU A 163 -25.89 -3.92 -12.80
N THR A 164 -25.49 -4.73 -13.78
CA THR A 164 -26.37 -5.36 -14.79
C THR A 164 -25.58 -6.33 -15.66
#